data_AF-A0A820XZP5-F1
#
_entry.id   AF-A0A820XZP5-F1
#
_cell.length_a   1.000
_cell.length_b   1.000
_cell.length_c   1.000
_cell.angle_alpha   90.00
_cell.angle_beta   90.00
_cell.angle_gamma   90.00
#
_symmetry.space_group_name_H-M   'P 1'
#
loop_
_entity.id
_entity.type
_entity.pdbx_description
1 polymer ?
#
loop_
_entity_poly.entity_id
_entity_poly.type
_entity_poly.pdbx_seq_one_letter_code
_entity_poly.pdbx_strand_id
1 'polypeptide(L)'
;MYLDQVNATGGDDTCEDVFSALEIIPQLSWSNPNHIIIHICDAPYHEKSYHKLQGPDADKYAKGDPKNRELSKLLLYIKRLKITYCTIQLNESTKMMFDEFAFIYGTISEMHVKDPAALMKNICITTSSCILSGIESTMSSFRTSDKTIKPYIMLNEEPYWDDFEAHTVHTIEIMYPNTMNDIFQPLFVGKGSGQIKIAPHPFTKGSLRFAFYGQFSSDGCDLVDVVFKEFISSDPRGNSLQVYQEHLEIQVIAQFLADKFNTELTTTFRTPTYIIYADADIVQQKNDTTKIYQVERRFHQAWQKWTNNSGGVSVAEYSTILQAFSHWTHNITAGRLMVVDLQGVRSEGAYLLTDPAIHCDNILRFKHTRTNLGVKGMDSFFRIHICSEVCSKLKLPVQQFPSGSDEIYQILESIDKLDCETIECEPTMLYKDD
;
A
#
# COMPACT_ATOMS: atom_id res chain seq x y z
N MET A 1 8.35 -25.61 0.74
CA MET A 1 8.10 -25.13 -0.64
C MET A 1 7.63 -26.26 -1.59
N TYR A 2 6.59 -26.07 -2.43
CA TYR A 2 6.01 -27.09 -3.36
C TYR A 2 6.91 -27.45 -4.57
N LEU A 3 8.08 -26.82 -4.70
CA LEU A 3 8.98 -26.96 -5.85
C LEU A 3 10.05 -28.06 -5.68
N ASP A 4 10.32 -28.53 -4.45
CA ASP A 4 11.36 -29.54 -4.16
C ASP A 4 11.08 -30.93 -4.77
N GLN A 5 9.86 -31.17 -5.26
CA GLN A 5 9.45 -32.45 -5.85
C GLN A 5 9.32 -32.41 -7.37
N VAL A 6 9.58 -31.27 -8.02
CA VAL A 6 9.45 -31.12 -9.47
C VAL A 6 10.81 -31.33 -10.13
N ASN A 7 11.06 -32.54 -10.63
CA ASN A 7 12.20 -32.82 -11.49
C ASN A 7 11.88 -32.37 -12.92
N ALA A 8 12.55 -31.33 -13.40
CA ALA A 8 12.55 -30.98 -14.82
C ALA A 8 13.40 -32.01 -15.58
N THR A 9 12.75 -32.87 -16.37
CA THR A 9 13.42 -33.68 -17.38
C THR A 9 13.41 -32.89 -18.68
N GLY A 10 14.57 -32.41 -19.13
CA GLY A 10 14.68 -31.60 -20.35
C GLY A 10 14.15 -32.32 -21.60
N GLY A 11 13.63 -31.53 -22.53
CA GLY A 11 13.25 -31.95 -23.88
C GLY A 11 14.45 -32.24 -24.79
N ASP A 12 14.16 -32.74 -25.98
CA ASP A 12 15.15 -33.12 -26.99
C ASP A 12 15.63 -31.89 -27.82
N ASP A 13 15.06 -30.70 -27.57
CA ASP A 13 15.40 -29.39 -28.15
C ASP A 13 15.27 -28.24 -27.12
N THR A 14 15.61 -27.01 -27.52
CA THR A 14 15.75 -25.84 -26.64
C THR A 14 14.44 -25.18 -26.24
N CYS A 15 13.39 -25.32 -27.04
CA CYS A 15 12.08 -24.72 -26.75
C CYS A 15 11.27 -25.62 -25.80
N GLU A 16 10.33 -25.02 -25.06
CA GLU A 16 9.53 -25.73 -24.05
C GLU A 16 8.02 -25.66 -24.33
N ASP A 17 7.26 -26.62 -23.79
CA ASP A 17 5.79 -26.68 -23.89
C ASP A 17 5.10 -25.69 -22.93
N VAL A 18 5.23 -24.40 -23.26
CA VAL A 18 4.57 -23.31 -22.52
C VAL A 18 3.04 -23.37 -22.67
N PHE A 19 2.51 -23.88 -23.80
CA PHE A 19 1.06 -23.90 -24.04
C PHE A 19 0.36 -24.78 -23.00
N SER A 20 0.82 -26.02 -22.82
CA SER A 20 0.18 -26.95 -21.89
C SER A 20 0.30 -26.46 -20.44
N ALA A 21 1.41 -25.81 -20.07
CA ALA A 21 1.57 -25.19 -18.76
C ALA A 21 0.52 -24.09 -18.51
N LEU A 22 0.28 -23.23 -19.50
CA LEU A 22 -0.70 -22.15 -19.37
C LEU A 22 -2.16 -22.64 -19.45
N GLU A 23 -2.43 -23.78 -20.08
CA GLU A 23 -3.77 -24.38 -20.19
C GLU A 23 -4.32 -24.84 -18.82
N ILE A 24 -3.44 -25.05 -17.83
CA ILE A 24 -3.83 -25.44 -16.47
C ILE A 24 -4.45 -24.25 -15.72
N ILE A 25 -4.06 -23.02 -16.04
CA ILE A 25 -4.42 -21.80 -15.30
C ILE A 25 -5.94 -21.64 -15.09
N PRO A 26 -6.80 -21.78 -16.11
CA PRO A 26 -8.24 -21.65 -15.94
C PRO A 26 -8.88 -22.78 -15.13
N GLN A 27 -8.16 -23.88 -14.94
CA GLN A 27 -8.62 -25.08 -14.23
C GLN A 27 -8.27 -25.02 -12.73
N LEU A 28 -7.37 -24.10 -12.34
CA LEU A 28 -7.00 -23.91 -10.94
C LEU A 28 -8.18 -23.33 -10.15
N SER A 29 -8.35 -23.83 -8.93
CA SER A 29 -9.34 -23.31 -7.98
C SER A 29 -8.82 -22.04 -7.32
N TRP A 30 -9.22 -20.89 -7.84
CA TRP A 30 -8.83 -19.61 -7.28
C TRP A 30 -9.77 -19.21 -6.13
N SER A 31 -9.21 -19.04 -4.93
CA SER A 31 -9.99 -18.74 -3.71
C SER A 31 -10.08 -17.25 -3.37
N ASN A 32 -9.21 -16.42 -3.96
CA ASN A 32 -9.11 -14.99 -3.67
C ASN A 32 -9.36 -14.17 -4.93
N PRO A 33 -9.92 -12.95 -4.84
CA PRO A 33 -10.24 -12.12 -6.01
C PRO A 33 -9.01 -11.60 -6.79
N ASN A 34 -7.82 -11.65 -6.18
CA ASN A 34 -6.56 -11.30 -6.82
C ASN A 34 -5.84 -12.58 -7.24
N HIS A 35 -5.79 -12.84 -8.54
CA HIS A 35 -5.07 -13.97 -9.10
C HIS A 35 -3.75 -13.48 -9.67
N ILE A 36 -2.63 -14.09 -9.25
CA ILE A 36 -1.30 -13.72 -9.73
C ILE A 36 -0.64 -14.96 -10.31
N ILE A 37 0.03 -14.78 -11.45
CA ILE A 37 0.89 -15.79 -12.06
C ILE A 37 2.29 -15.23 -12.18
N ILE A 38 3.26 -16.04 -11.78
CA ILE A 38 4.68 -15.76 -11.94
C ILE A 38 5.21 -16.81 -12.92
N HIS A 39 5.61 -16.35 -14.10
CA HIS A 39 6.13 -17.19 -15.17
C HIS A 39 7.65 -17.04 -15.22
N ILE A 40 8.37 -18.09 -14.79
CA ILE A 40 9.83 -18.12 -14.75
C ILE A 40 10.32 -19.00 -15.89
N CYS A 41 11.14 -18.45 -16.79
CA CYS A 41 11.64 -19.17 -17.96
C CYS A 41 13.11 -18.88 -18.26
N ASP A 42 13.84 -19.93 -18.63
CA ASP A 42 15.15 -19.92 -19.28
C ASP A 42 15.10 -20.36 -20.75
N ALA A 43 13.95 -20.82 -21.24
CA ALA A 43 13.74 -21.28 -22.62
C ALA A 43 12.44 -20.72 -23.23
N PRO A 44 12.41 -20.43 -24.55
CA PRO A 44 11.23 -19.89 -25.22
C PRO A 44 10.18 -20.97 -25.56
N TYR A 45 8.95 -20.53 -25.83
CA TYR A 45 7.87 -21.36 -26.38
C TYR A 45 8.19 -21.84 -27.81
N HIS A 46 7.79 -23.07 -28.14
CA HIS A 46 7.77 -23.57 -29.50
C HIS A 46 6.87 -22.72 -30.40
N GLU A 47 7.41 -22.17 -31.49
CA GLU A 47 6.75 -21.48 -32.61
C GLU A 47 7.67 -20.33 -33.07
N LYS A 48 8.01 -20.31 -34.35
CA LYS A 48 9.02 -19.36 -34.91
C LYS A 48 8.68 -17.88 -34.73
N SER A 49 7.44 -17.53 -34.43
CA SER A 49 7.00 -16.16 -34.13
C SER A 49 7.41 -15.69 -32.73
N TYR A 50 7.83 -16.59 -31.83
CA TYR A 50 8.17 -16.28 -30.42
C TYR A 50 9.69 -16.39 -30.11
N HIS A 51 10.53 -16.79 -31.07
CA HIS A 51 11.99 -16.84 -30.87
C HIS A 51 12.77 -16.77 -32.19
N LYS A 52 14.10 -16.60 -32.11
CA LYS A 52 15.02 -16.56 -33.28
C LYS A 52 16.04 -17.70 -33.32
N LEU A 53 15.83 -18.75 -32.54
CA LEU A 53 16.73 -19.91 -32.47
C LEU A 53 16.95 -20.57 -33.84
N GLN A 54 18.20 -20.95 -34.13
CA GLN A 54 18.65 -21.55 -35.39
C GLN A 54 19.78 -22.56 -35.12
N GLY A 55 20.07 -23.41 -36.10
CA GLY A 55 21.21 -24.34 -36.05
C GLY A 55 20.97 -25.50 -35.09
N PRO A 56 21.94 -25.87 -34.23
CA PRO A 56 21.80 -26.99 -33.29
C PRO A 56 20.70 -26.79 -32.24
N ASP A 57 20.31 -25.53 -31.98
CA ASP A 57 19.24 -25.14 -31.05
C ASP A 57 17.89 -24.92 -31.76
N ALA A 58 17.73 -25.46 -32.98
CA ALA A 58 16.52 -25.23 -33.77
C ALA A 58 15.29 -25.91 -33.15
N ASP A 59 14.19 -25.14 -33.11
CA ASP A 59 12.87 -25.60 -32.67
C ASP A 59 12.35 -26.75 -33.55
N LYS A 60 12.21 -27.94 -32.95
CA LYS A 60 11.67 -29.15 -33.59
C LYS A 60 10.17 -29.05 -33.83
N TYR A 61 9.49 -28.09 -33.20
CA TYR A 61 8.06 -27.83 -33.28
C TYR A 61 7.78 -26.42 -33.80
N ALA A 62 8.35 -26.07 -34.96
CA ALA A 62 8.25 -24.75 -35.59
C ALA A 62 6.83 -24.18 -35.83
N LYS A 63 5.78 -25.00 -35.69
CA LYS A 63 4.35 -24.60 -35.78
C LYS A 63 3.69 -24.40 -34.41
N GLY A 64 4.44 -24.53 -33.32
CA GLY A 64 3.97 -24.49 -31.95
C GLY A 64 3.26 -25.76 -31.52
N ASP A 65 2.16 -25.59 -30.76
CA ASP A 65 1.36 -26.67 -30.21
C ASP A 65 1.01 -27.77 -31.25
N PRO A 66 1.32 -29.05 -30.99
CA PRO A 66 1.05 -30.15 -31.92
C PRO A 66 -0.43 -30.34 -32.29
N LYS A 67 -1.36 -29.79 -31.50
CA LYS A 67 -2.81 -29.82 -31.77
C LYS A 67 -3.28 -28.59 -32.57
N ASN A 68 -2.37 -27.75 -33.06
CA ASN A 68 -2.63 -26.49 -33.77
C ASN A 68 -3.52 -25.51 -32.97
N ARG A 69 -3.41 -25.51 -31.64
CA ARG A 69 -4.09 -24.52 -30.80
C ARG A 69 -3.27 -23.23 -30.79
N GLU A 70 -3.95 -22.09 -30.88
CA GLU A 70 -3.29 -20.78 -30.91
C GLU A 70 -3.03 -20.26 -29.49
N LEU A 71 -1.76 -20.03 -29.15
CA LEU A 71 -1.35 -19.51 -27.85
C LEU A 71 -1.96 -18.12 -27.56
N SER A 72 -2.11 -17.28 -28.58
CA SER A 72 -2.74 -15.97 -28.48
C SER A 72 -4.18 -16.01 -27.95
N LYS A 73 -4.97 -17.01 -28.37
CA LYS A 73 -6.34 -17.22 -27.88
C LYS A 73 -6.35 -17.61 -26.40
N LEU A 74 -5.40 -18.44 -25.97
CA LEU A 74 -5.26 -18.84 -24.58
C LEU A 74 -4.85 -17.65 -23.70
N LEU A 75 -3.88 -16.83 -24.13
CA LEU A 75 -3.46 -15.61 -23.42
C LEU A 75 -4.61 -14.61 -23.28
N LEU A 76 -5.41 -14.39 -24.33
CA LEU A 76 -6.61 -13.55 -24.25
C LEU A 76 -7.67 -14.12 -23.30
N TYR A 77 -7.79 -15.44 -23.21
CA TYR A 77 -8.70 -16.09 -22.27
C TYR A 77 -8.23 -15.89 -20.82
N ILE A 78 -6.95 -16.13 -20.54
CA ILE A 78 -6.32 -15.90 -19.23
C ILE A 78 -6.48 -14.43 -18.81
N LYS A 79 -6.28 -13.48 -19.73
CA LYS A 79 -6.50 -12.05 -19.50
C LYS A 79 -7.94 -11.75 -19.02
N ARG A 80 -8.95 -12.41 -19.60
CA ARG A 80 -10.36 -12.23 -19.20
C ARG A 80 -10.67 -12.75 -17.80
N LEU A 81 -9.84 -13.65 -17.27
CA LEU A 81 -9.90 -14.10 -15.89
C LEU A 81 -9.34 -13.07 -14.89
N LYS A 82 -8.93 -11.88 -15.38
CA LYS A 82 -8.38 -10.77 -14.60
C LYS A 82 -7.17 -11.16 -13.76
N ILE A 83 -6.31 -12.02 -14.33
CA ILE A 83 -5.10 -12.50 -13.68
C ILE A 83 -3.97 -11.48 -13.91
N THR A 84 -3.26 -11.11 -12.85
CA THR A 84 -2.02 -10.35 -12.94
C THR A 84 -0.90 -11.27 -13.41
N TYR A 85 -0.23 -10.92 -14.49
CA TYR A 85 0.79 -11.75 -15.13
C TYR A 85 2.17 -11.11 -14.94
N CYS A 86 3.07 -11.85 -14.29
CA CYS A 86 4.45 -11.45 -14.05
C CYS A 86 5.40 -12.41 -14.75
N THR A 87 6.48 -11.88 -15.32
CA THR A 87 7.49 -12.69 -16.02
C THR A 87 8.85 -12.50 -15.39
N ILE A 88 9.61 -13.60 -15.31
CA ILE A 88 10.99 -13.62 -14.84
C ILE A 88 11.82 -14.28 -15.93
N GLN A 89 12.63 -13.46 -16.58
CA GLN A 89 13.52 -13.89 -17.64
C GLN A 89 14.89 -14.20 -17.07
N LEU A 90 15.31 -15.45 -17.23
CA LEU A 90 16.62 -15.92 -16.80
C LEU A 90 17.71 -15.63 -17.85
N ASN A 91 17.32 -15.38 -19.10
CA ASN A 91 18.22 -14.97 -20.18
C ASN A 91 17.45 -14.27 -21.33
N GLU A 92 18.17 -13.80 -22.34
CA GLU A 92 17.60 -13.04 -23.48
C GLU A 92 16.86 -13.92 -24.51
N SER A 93 16.99 -15.26 -24.45
CA SER A 93 16.37 -16.14 -25.45
C SER A 93 14.84 -16.12 -25.38
N THR A 94 14.28 -15.81 -24.21
CA THR A 94 12.83 -15.69 -23.95
C THR A 94 12.24 -14.34 -24.31
N LYS A 95 13.09 -13.36 -24.64
CA LYS A 95 12.65 -11.96 -24.78
C LYS A 95 11.57 -11.77 -25.84
N MET A 96 11.79 -12.35 -27.02
CA MET A 96 10.84 -12.24 -28.13
C MET A 96 9.49 -12.88 -27.79
N MET A 97 9.48 -13.97 -27.02
CA MET A 97 8.26 -14.60 -26.55
C MET A 97 7.48 -13.66 -25.62
N PHE A 98 8.17 -13.05 -24.66
CA PHE A 98 7.51 -12.17 -23.69
C PHE A 98 7.10 -10.83 -24.28
N ASP A 99 7.81 -10.31 -25.28
CA ASP A 99 7.38 -9.14 -26.05
C ASP A 99 6.04 -9.41 -26.75
N GLU A 100 5.87 -10.59 -27.35
CA GLU A 100 4.60 -11.01 -27.99
C GLU A 100 3.50 -11.26 -26.95
N PHE A 101 3.84 -11.85 -25.79
CA PHE A 101 2.88 -12.01 -24.70
C PHE A 101 2.40 -10.65 -24.21
N ALA A 102 3.30 -9.67 -24.04
CA ALA A 102 2.94 -8.32 -23.61
C ALA A 102 2.07 -7.62 -24.66
N PHE A 103 2.35 -7.81 -25.95
CA PHE A 103 1.50 -7.30 -27.03
C PHE A 103 0.06 -7.82 -26.94
N ILE A 104 -0.12 -9.12 -26.67
CA ILE A 104 -1.44 -9.76 -26.60
C ILE A 104 -2.15 -9.49 -25.26
N TYR A 105 -1.41 -9.63 -24.17
CA TYR A 105 -1.93 -9.57 -22.80
C TYR A 105 -2.11 -8.11 -22.31
N GLY A 106 -1.29 -7.18 -22.80
CA GLY A 106 -1.22 -5.79 -22.33
C GLY A 106 -0.09 -5.61 -21.30
N THR A 107 -0.37 -4.97 -20.18
CA THR A 107 0.64 -4.76 -19.13
C THR A 107 1.06 -6.08 -18.50
N ILE A 108 2.29 -6.52 -18.80
CA ILE A 108 3.00 -7.60 -18.12
C ILE A 108 4.13 -6.97 -17.31
N SER A 109 4.25 -7.34 -16.04
CA SER A 109 5.38 -6.89 -15.21
C SER A 109 6.61 -7.74 -15.51
N GLU A 110 7.57 -7.16 -16.21
CA GLU A 110 8.82 -7.81 -16.65
C GLU A 110 9.93 -7.67 -15.60
N MET A 111 10.73 -8.73 -15.42
CA MET A 111 11.88 -8.74 -14.53
C MET A 111 13.07 -9.45 -15.21
N HIS A 112 14.24 -8.80 -15.15
CA HIS A 112 15.51 -9.39 -15.54
C HIS A 112 16.29 -9.83 -14.30
N VAL A 113 16.69 -11.10 -14.25
CA VAL A 113 17.47 -11.65 -13.14
C VAL A 113 18.91 -11.83 -13.59
N LYS A 114 19.79 -10.93 -13.15
CA LYS A 114 21.25 -11.04 -13.40
C LYS A 114 21.97 -11.87 -12.34
N ASP A 115 21.34 -12.09 -11.19
CA ASP A 115 21.89 -12.79 -10.04
C ASP A 115 20.83 -13.72 -9.42
N PRO A 116 21.07 -15.04 -9.34
CA PRO A 116 20.19 -15.99 -8.67
C PRO A 116 19.89 -15.64 -7.19
N ALA A 117 20.81 -14.98 -6.48
CA ALA A 117 20.57 -14.55 -5.10
C ALA A 117 19.54 -13.41 -5.00
N ALA A 118 19.44 -12.58 -6.06
CA ALA A 118 18.46 -11.51 -6.16
C ALA A 118 17.08 -12.00 -6.63
N LEU A 119 16.96 -13.25 -7.12
CA LEU A 119 15.71 -13.82 -7.63
C LEU A 119 14.59 -13.77 -6.58
N MET A 120 14.86 -14.24 -5.36
CA MET A 120 13.87 -14.24 -4.28
C MET A 120 13.49 -12.82 -3.85
N LYS A 121 14.48 -11.93 -3.71
CA LYS A 121 14.23 -10.51 -3.39
C LYS A 121 13.36 -9.84 -4.44
N ASN A 122 13.65 -10.07 -5.72
CA ASN A 122 12.90 -9.45 -6.81
C ASN A 122 11.51 -10.07 -6.95
N ILE A 123 11.36 -11.40 -6.79
CA ILE A 123 10.05 -12.07 -6.70
C ILE A 123 9.20 -11.42 -5.61
N CYS A 124 9.76 -11.23 -4.41
CA CYS A 124 9.06 -10.61 -3.28
C CYS A 124 8.67 -9.15 -3.57
N ILE A 125 9.57 -8.34 -4.13
CA ILE A 125 9.30 -6.94 -4.50
C ILE A 125 8.18 -6.86 -5.55
N THR A 126 8.26 -7.66 -6.60
CA THR A 126 7.28 -7.63 -7.70
C THR A 126 5.94 -8.21 -7.28
N THR A 127 5.90 -9.33 -6.55
CA THR A 127 4.62 -9.81 -5.98
C THR A 127 4.02 -8.81 -5.03
N SER A 128 4.82 -8.16 -4.18
CA SER A 128 4.32 -7.09 -3.30
C SER A 128 3.76 -5.92 -4.09
N SER A 129 4.47 -5.44 -5.13
CA SER A 129 4.00 -4.37 -6.02
C SER A 129 2.72 -4.75 -6.78
N CYS A 130 2.63 -5.99 -7.27
CA CYS A 130 1.46 -6.53 -7.96
C CYS A 130 0.27 -6.77 -7.00
N ILE A 131 0.52 -7.16 -5.76
CA ILE A 131 -0.50 -7.27 -4.71
C ILE A 131 -0.96 -5.88 -4.32
N LEU A 132 -0.07 -4.90 -4.15
CA LEU A 132 -0.44 -3.52 -3.80
C LEU A 132 -1.27 -2.88 -4.93
N SER A 133 -0.80 -2.95 -6.18
CA SER A 133 -1.56 -2.46 -7.35
C SER A 133 -2.83 -3.27 -7.63
N GLY A 134 -2.82 -4.58 -7.38
CA GLY A 134 -3.99 -5.45 -7.47
C GLY A 134 -5.01 -5.16 -6.37
N ILE A 135 -4.58 -4.86 -5.14
CA ILE A 135 -5.45 -4.38 -4.05
C ILE A 135 -5.99 -2.99 -4.40
N GLU A 136 -5.20 -2.07 -4.95
CA GLU A 136 -5.68 -0.77 -5.43
C GLU A 136 -6.77 -0.95 -6.51
N SER A 137 -6.53 -1.82 -7.48
CA SER A 137 -7.46 -2.11 -8.58
C SER A 137 -8.70 -2.90 -8.13
N THR A 138 -8.56 -3.88 -7.24
CA THR A 138 -9.66 -4.72 -6.71
C THR A 138 -10.46 -3.99 -5.66
N MET A 139 -9.85 -3.17 -4.81
CA MET A 139 -10.59 -2.23 -3.96
C MET A 139 -11.27 -1.15 -4.79
N SER A 140 -10.72 -0.74 -5.93
CA SER A 140 -11.45 0.11 -6.88
C SER A 140 -12.61 -0.66 -7.54
N SER A 141 -12.41 -1.93 -7.93
CA SER A 141 -13.39 -2.75 -8.66
C SER A 141 -14.54 -3.25 -7.79
N PHE A 142 -14.31 -3.56 -6.52
CA PHE A 142 -15.36 -3.86 -5.53
C PHE A 142 -16.15 -2.60 -5.10
N ARG A 143 -15.68 -1.39 -5.45
CA ARG A 143 -16.29 -0.11 -5.06
C ARG A 143 -16.94 0.64 -6.23
N THR A 144 -16.77 0.18 -7.48
CA THR A 144 -17.17 0.88 -8.71
C THR A 144 -18.32 0.22 -9.49
N SER A 145 -19.02 -0.77 -8.92
CA SER A 145 -20.36 -1.10 -9.43
C SER A 145 -21.31 0.07 -9.11
N ASP A 146 -21.51 0.94 -10.10
CA ASP A 146 -22.38 2.13 -10.16
C ASP A 146 -22.08 3.28 -9.18
N LYS A 147 -20.99 4.02 -9.42
CA LYS A 147 -20.80 5.35 -8.80
C LYS A 147 -20.52 6.42 -9.83
N THR A 148 -21.32 7.47 -9.80
CA THR A 148 -21.06 8.74 -10.48
C THR A 148 -19.78 9.35 -9.91
N ILE A 149 -18.71 9.35 -10.70
CA ILE A 149 -17.42 9.98 -10.38
C ILE A 149 -17.54 11.48 -10.67
N LYS A 150 -17.00 12.33 -9.79
CA LYS A 150 -16.96 13.78 -10.03
C LYS A 150 -16.07 14.10 -11.25
N PRO A 151 -16.52 14.94 -12.19
CA PRO A 151 -15.81 15.19 -13.45
C PRO A 151 -14.70 16.24 -13.27
N TYR A 152 -13.61 15.87 -12.60
CA TYR A 152 -12.42 16.71 -12.53
C TYR A 152 -11.36 16.29 -13.56
N ILE A 153 -10.64 17.28 -14.10
CA ILE A 153 -9.40 17.08 -14.85
C ILE A 153 -8.24 17.19 -13.84
N MET A 154 -7.20 16.38 -14.00
CA MET A 154 -6.02 16.42 -13.13
C MET A 154 -5.05 17.51 -13.60
N LEU A 155 -4.70 18.45 -12.73
CA LEU A 155 -3.72 19.51 -13.00
C LEU A 155 -2.66 19.54 -11.90
N ASN A 156 -1.41 19.26 -12.25
CA ASN A 156 -0.32 19.17 -11.28
C ASN A 156 0.35 20.52 -10.95
N GLU A 157 -0.04 21.58 -11.65
CA GLU A 157 0.52 22.92 -11.46
C GLU A 157 -0.18 23.64 -10.29
N GLU A 158 0.63 24.21 -9.42
CA GLU A 158 0.13 25.01 -8.30
C GLU A 158 -0.28 26.41 -8.78
N PRO A 159 -1.51 26.88 -8.45
CA PRO A 159 -1.96 28.20 -8.84
C PRO A 159 -1.18 29.33 -8.14
N TYR A 160 -1.15 30.50 -8.76
CA TYR A 160 -0.70 31.73 -8.11
C TYR A 160 -1.81 32.27 -7.18
N TRP A 161 -1.63 32.13 -5.87
CA TRP A 161 -2.70 32.36 -4.88
C TRP A 161 -3.21 33.80 -4.77
N ASP A 162 -2.46 34.80 -5.23
CA ASP A 162 -2.92 36.20 -5.22
C ASP A 162 -4.06 36.44 -6.22
N ASP A 163 -4.21 35.56 -7.22
CA ASP A 163 -5.30 35.62 -8.19
C ASP A 163 -6.63 35.06 -7.64
N PHE A 164 -6.60 34.47 -6.45
CA PHE A 164 -7.74 33.79 -5.83
C PHE A 164 -8.28 34.56 -4.63
N GLU A 165 -9.59 34.80 -4.65
CA GLU A 165 -10.31 35.32 -3.48
C GLU A 165 -10.51 34.23 -2.41
N ALA A 166 -10.39 34.62 -1.14
CA ALA A 166 -10.62 33.73 -0.02
C ALA A 166 -12.13 33.55 0.23
N HIS A 167 -12.54 32.31 0.50
CA HIS A 167 -13.93 31.95 0.76
C HIS A 167 -14.12 31.60 2.23
N THR A 168 -15.18 32.11 2.85
CA THR A 168 -15.50 31.73 4.23
C THR A 168 -16.11 30.32 4.30
N VAL A 169 -15.62 29.52 5.25
CA VAL A 169 -16.07 28.15 5.49
C VAL A 169 -16.56 27.99 6.92
N HIS A 170 -17.39 26.97 7.14
CA HIS A 170 -17.56 26.37 8.45
C HIS A 170 -16.41 25.36 8.66
N THR A 171 -15.75 25.43 9.82
CA THR A 171 -14.74 24.44 10.22
C THR A 171 -15.35 23.47 11.20
N ILE A 172 -14.93 22.22 11.11
CA ILE A 172 -15.33 21.13 11.97
C ILE A 172 -14.07 20.40 12.40
N GLU A 173 -13.86 20.33 13.70
CA GLU A 173 -12.69 19.72 14.32
C GLU A 173 -13.16 18.55 15.19
N ILE A 174 -12.35 17.51 15.34
CA ILE A 174 -12.62 16.43 16.28
C ILE A 174 -11.78 16.67 17.54
N MET A 175 -12.45 16.75 18.69
CA MET A 175 -11.80 17.02 19.96
C MET A 175 -10.85 15.88 20.33
N TYR A 176 -9.63 16.25 20.72
CA TYR A 176 -8.59 15.30 21.06
C TYR A 176 -8.98 14.45 22.31
N PRO A 177 -8.75 13.13 22.31
CA PRO A 177 -9.09 12.25 23.43
C PRO A 177 -8.27 12.59 24.69
N ASN A 178 -8.89 12.56 25.86
CA ASN A 178 -8.18 12.77 27.13
C ASN A 178 -7.68 11.46 27.73
N THR A 179 -8.43 10.37 27.53
CA THR A 179 -8.15 9.06 28.12
C THR A 179 -8.17 7.93 27.09
N MET A 180 -7.55 6.81 27.43
CA MET A 180 -7.61 5.58 26.61
C MET A 180 -9.03 5.05 26.42
N ASN A 181 -9.99 5.41 27.29
CA ASN A 181 -11.36 4.94 27.15
C ASN A 181 -12.15 5.75 26.10
N ASP A 182 -11.75 7.01 25.89
CA ASP A 182 -12.46 7.93 24.99
C ASP A 182 -12.43 7.43 23.54
N ILE A 183 -11.33 6.80 23.10
CA ILE A 183 -11.13 6.32 21.72
C ILE A 183 -12.10 5.19 21.31
N PHE A 184 -12.81 4.59 22.27
CA PHE A 184 -13.81 3.55 21.99
C PHE A 184 -15.22 4.13 21.79
N GLN A 185 -15.41 5.43 22.02
CA GLN A 185 -16.68 6.15 21.88
C GLN A 185 -16.57 7.25 20.83
N PRO A 186 -17.68 7.70 20.21
CA PRO A 186 -17.61 8.77 19.23
C PRO A 186 -17.05 10.03 19.87
N LEU A 187 -15.99 10.59 19.29
CA LEU A 187 -15.36 11.80 19.83
C LEU A 187 -16.24 13.05 19.62
N PHE A 188 -16.07 14.03 20.50
CA PHE A 188 -16.83 15.28 20.41
C PHE A 188 -16.37 16.11 19.21
N VAL A 189 -17.32 16.86 18.64
CA VAL A 189 -17.10 17.67 17.44
C VAL A 189 -17.12 19.14 17.82
N GLY A 190 -16.02 19.84 17.55
CA GLY A 190 -15.91 21.29 17.59
C GLY A 190 -16.41 21.91 16.29
N LYS A 191 -16.94 23.13 16.36
CA LYS A 191 -17.35 23.91 15.17
C LYS A 191 -16.79 25.30 15.25
N GLY A 192 -16.33 25.81 14.12
CA GLY A 192 -15.83 27.16 13.99
C GLY A 192 -16.09 27.73 12.59
N SER A 193 -15.28 28.69 12.21
CA SER A 193 -15.26 29.27 10.88
C SER A 193 -13.84 29.63 10.49
N GLY A 194 -13.54 29.52 9.21
CA GLY A 194 -12.24 29.87 8.67
C GLY A 194 -12.36 30.46 7.27
N GLN A 195 -11.21 30.60 6.63
CA GLN A 195 -11.11 31.03 5.23
C GLN A 195 -10.28 30.02 4.44
N ILE A 196 -10.66 29.79 3.18
CA ILE A 196 -9.93 28.93 2.26
C ILE A 196 -9.65 29.62 0.93
N LYS A 197 -8.53 29.28 0.31
CA LYS A 197 -8.31 29.35 -1.15
C LYS A 197 -8.07 27.93 -1.65
N ILE A 198 -8.69 27.51 -2.73
CA ILE A 198 -8.58 26.13 -3.23
C ILE A 198 -8.45 26.14 -4.74
N ALA A 199 -7.56 25.28 -5.26
CA ALA A 199 -7.39 25.10 -6.69
C ALA A 199 -8.69 24.54 -7.32
N PRO A 200 -9.03 24.94 -8.57
CA PRO A 200 -10.25 24.48 -9.23
C PRO A 200 -10.19 22.99 -9.63
N HIS A 201 -8.99 22.43 -9.73
CA HIS A 201 -8.73 21.07 -10.17
C HIS A 201 -7.75 20.38 -9.22
N PRO A 202 -7.92 19.06 -8.98
CA PRO A 202 -7.02 18.31 -8.13
C PRO A 202 -5.70 18.02 -8.84
N PHE A 203 -4.62 17.92 -8.06
CA PHE A 203 -3.29 17.56 -8.57
C PHE A 203 -3.03 16.06 -8.51
N THR A 204 -3.66 15.35 -7.58
CA THR A 204 -3.60 13.88 -7.51
C THR A 204 -4.92 13.25 -7.09
N LYS A 205 -5.07 11.94 -7.31
CA LYS A 205 -6.22 11.14 -6.89
C LYS A 205 -5.75 9.84 -6.26
N GLY A 206 -6.32 9.50 -5.11
CA GLY A 206 -6.21 8.17 -4.51
C GLY A 206 -7.36 7.27 -4.94
N SER A 207 -7.58 6.19 -4.19
CA SER A 207 -8.70 5.26 -4.43
C SER A 207 -10.07 5.81 -3.98
N LEU A 208 -10.08 6.77 -3.05
CA LEU A 208 -11.29 7.33 -2.45
C LEU A 208 -11.46 8.84 -2.65
N ARG A 209 -10.35 9.58 -2.65
CA ARG A 209 -10.36 11.05 -2.61
C ARG A 209 -9.44 11.65 -3.67
N PHE A 210 -9.87 12.78 -4.22
CA PHE A 210 -9.02 13.73 -4.91
C PHE A 210 -8.25 14.58 -3.89
N ALA A 211 -7.10 15.09 -4.27
CA ALA A 211 -6.33 16.06 -3.50
C ALA A 211 -6.07 17.32 -4.32
N PHE A 212 -6.30 18.48 -3.70
CA PHE A 212 -6.20 19.80 -4.30
C PHE A 212 -5.17 20.62 -3.53
N TYR A 213 -4.42 21.46 -4.23
CA TYR A 213 -3.65 22.51 -3.59
C TYR A 213 -4.60 23.56 -3.01
N GLY A 214 -4.17 24.21 -1.92
CA GLY A 214 -4.95 25.25 -1.30
C GLY A 214 -4.24 25.95 -0.15
N GLN A 215 -4.90 26.98 0.36
CA GLN A 215 -4.52 27.68 1.58
C GLN A 215 -5.70 27.68 2.55
N PHE A 216 -5.43 27.54 3.85
CA PHE A 216 -6.44 27.54 4.90
C PHE A 216 -6.02 28.40 6.08
N SER A 217 -6.99 29.07 6.70
CA SER A 217 -6.82 29.85 7.91
C SER A 217 -8.00 29.55 8.85
N SER A 218 -7.71 29.10 10.06
CA SER A 218 -8.71 28.81 11.10
C SER A 218 -9.13 30.06 11.89
N ASP A 219 -8.27 31.08 11.98
CA ASP A 219 -8.54 32.36 12.65
C ASP A 219 -8.90 33.49 11.67
N GLY A 220 -8.70 33.28 10.38
CA GLY A 220 -8.93 34.26 9.32
C GLY A 220 -7.81 35.29 9.17
N CYS A 221 -6.69 35.11 9.87
CA CYS A 221 -5.53 36.01 9.82
C CYS A 221 -4.46 35.46 8.88
N ASP A 222 -3.92 34.27 9.17
CA ASP A 222 -2.81 33.69 8.42
C ASP A 222 -3.28 32.49 7.57
N LEU A 223 -3.19 32.62 6.25
CA LEU A 223 -3.43 31.55 5.29
C LEU A 223 -2.16 30.71 5.14
N VAL A 224 -2.24 29.43 5.48
CA VAL A 224 -1.14 28.47 5.35
C VAL A 224 -1.41 27.46 4.24
N ASP A 225 -0.36 27.01 3.58
CA ASP A 225 -0.47 26.03 2.50
C ASP A 225 -0.89 24.65 3.04
N VAL A 226 -1.92 24.10 2.39
CA VAL A 226 -2.59 22.87 2.79
C VAL A 226 -2.96 22.02 1.58
N VAL A 227 -3.35 20.78 1.85
CA VAL A 227 -4.00 19.90 0.88
C VAL A 227 -5.46 19.74 1.26
N PHE A 228 -6.36 20.03 0.32
CA PHE A 228 -7.78 19.72 0.47
C PHE A 228 -8.08 18.36 -0.17
N LYS A 229 -8.80 17.50 0.55
CA LYS A 229 -9.22 16.18 0.08
C LYS A 229 -10.73 16.10 -0.07
N GLU A 230 -11.18 15.69 -1.26
CA GLU A 230 -12.61 15.54 -1.60
C GLU A 230 -12.90 14.12 -2.08
N PHE A 231 -13.99 13.49 -1.63
CA PHE A 231 -14.38 12.17 -2.17
C PHE A 231 -14.63 12.21 -3.67
N ILE A 232 -14.11 11.17 -4.35
CA ILE A 232 -14.22 10.98 -5.81
C ILE A 232 -15.68 10.75 -6.22
N SER A 233 -16.45 10.05 -5.39
CA SER A 233 -17.85 9.77 -5.68
C SER A 233 -18.73 10.97 -5.37
N SER A 234 -19.70 11.25 -6.24
CA SER A 234 -20.78 12.20 -5.97
C SER A 234 -21.98 11.58 -5.25
N ASP A 235 -21.98 10.27 -4.99
CA ASP A 235 -23.04 9.59 -4.26
C ASP A 235 -23.06 10.04 -2.78
N PRO A 236 -24.14 10.64 -2.27
CA PRO A 236 -24.25 11.08 -0.88
C PRO A 236 -24.02 9.97 0.15
N ARG A 237 -24.24 8.70 -0.20
CA ARG A 237 -23.99 7.56 0.70
C ARG A 237 -22.50 7.38 1.03
N GLY A 238 -21.61 7.82 0.15
CA GLY A 238 -20.15 7.77 0.33
C GLY A 238 -19.47 9.14 0.38
N ASN A 239 -20.23 10.22 0.25
CA ASN A 239 -19.76 11.61 0.28
C ASN A 239 -20.74 12.45 1.13
N SER A 240 -20.78 12.18 2.43
CA SER A 240 -21.57 12.94 3.41
C SER A 240 -20.67 13.49 4.51
N LEU A 241 -21.12 14.52 5.21
CA LEU A 241 -20.38 15.10 6.34
C LEU A 241 -20.03 14.05 7.40
N GLN A 242 -20.92 13.09 7.65
CA GLN A 242 -20.69 12.01 8.60
C GLN A 242 -19.53 11.10 8.20
N VAL A 243 -19.35 10.84 6.90
CA VAL A 243 -18.21 10.07 6.39
C VAL A 243 -16.91 10.83 6.65
N TYR A 244 -16.86 12.14 6.36
CA TYR A 244 -15.70 12.98 6.66
C TYR A 244 -15.38 13.00 8.17
N GLN A 245 -16.40 13.15 9.02
CA GLN A 245 -16.23 13.16 10.48
C GLN A 245 -15.64 11.85 11.00
N GLU A 246 -16.10 10.69 10.52
CA GLU A 246 -15.50 9.41 10.93
C GLU A 246 -14.05 9.26 10.44
N HIS A 247 -13.72 9.72 9.23
CA HIS A 247 -12.34 9.72 8.75
C HIS A 247 -11.43 10.62 9.59
N LEU A 248 -11.89 11.81 9.95
CA LEU A 248 -11.14 12.71 10.81
C LEU A 248 -11.01 12.15 12.23
N GLU A 249 -12.06 11.53 12.77
CA GLU A 249 -12.03 10.86 14.07
C GLU A 249 -10.98 9.73 14.11
N ILE A 250 -10.90 8.91 13.04
CA ILE A 250 -9.88 7.87 12.90
C ILE A 250 -8.46 8.46 12.95
N GLN A 251 -8.22 9.58 12.25
CA GLN A 251 -6.93 10.25 12.24
C GLN A 251 -6.56 10.82 13.62
N VAL A 252 -7.51 11.43 14.32
CA VAL A 252 -7.31 11.94 15.68
C VAL A 252 -7.02 10.81 16.68
N ILE A 253 -7.71 9.67 16.59
CA ILE A 253 -7.43 8.50 17.42
C ILE A 253 -6.04 7.93 17.12
N ALA A 254 -5.65 7.89 15.83
CA ALA A 254 -4.32 7.41 15.44
C ALA A 254 -3.22 8.33 15.97
N GLN A 255 -3.40 9.65 15.90
CA GLN A 255 -2.49 10.63 16.52
C GLN A 255 -2.39 10.42 18.04
N PHE A 256 -3.52 10.25 18.72
CA PHE A 256 -3.54 10.00 20.17
C PHE A 256 -2.75 8.75 20.59
N LEU A 257 -2.86 7.68 19.79
CA LEU A 257 -2.08 6.47 20.01
C LEU A 257 -0.60 6.67 19.64
N ALA A 258 -0.31 7.43 18.58
CA ALA A 258 1.05 7.77 18.20
C ALA A 258 1.77 8.58 19.29
N ASP A 259 1.11 9.54 19.94
CA ASP A 259 1.72 10.33 21.03
C ASP A 259 2.11 9.46 22.24
N LYS A 260 1.26 8.48 22.58
CA LYS A 260 1.57 7.50 23.63
C LYS A 260 2.70 6.56 23.22
N PHE A 261 2.68 6.07 21.98
CA PHE A 261 3.76 5.25 21.45
C PHE A 261 5.08 6.01 21.43
N ASN A 262 5.09 7.26 20.98
CA ASN A 262 6.25 8.14 20.97
C ASN A 262 6.82 8.34 22.38
N THR A 263 5.95 8.49 23.39
CA THR A 263 6.37 8.56 24.79
C THR A 263 7.12 7.29 25.21
N GLU A 264 6.62 6.11 24.87
CA GLU A 264 7.31 4.84 25.13
C GLU A 264 8.62 4.73 24.35
N LEU A 265 8.66 5.19 23.09
CA LEU A 265 9.88 5.22 22.29
C LEU A 265 10.97 6.07 22.95
N THR A 266 10.64 7.28 23.41
CA THR A 266 11.60 8.17 24.11
C THR A 266 12.18 7.51 25.36
N THR A 267 11.39 6.70 26.08
CA THR A 267 11.90 5.99 27.27
C THR A 267 12.74 4.75 26.93
N THR A 268 12.53 4.17 25.75
CA THR A 268 13.08 2.85 25.39
C THR A 268 14.31 2.96 24.48
N PHE A 269 14.38 3.99 23.63
CA PHE A 269 15.41 4.15 22.61
C PHE A 269 16.16 5.47 22.78
N ARG A 270 17.49 5.43 22.60
CA ARG A 270 18.35 6.62 22.68
C ARG A 270 18.06 7.63 21.56
N THR A 271 17.74 7.13 20.37
CA THR A 271 17.42 7.90 19.17
C THR A 271 16.08 7.40 18.60
N PRO A 272 14.95 7.84 19.15
CA PRO A 272 13.63 7.40 18.71
C PRO A 272 13.28 7.98 17.33
N THR A 273 12.62 7.18 16.50
CA THR A 273 11.97 7.64 15.27
C THR A 273 10.48 7.80 15.55
N TYR A 274 10.00 9.04 15.53
CA TYR A 274 8.63 9.36 15.95
C TYR A 274 7.60 9.09 14.85
N ILE A 275 6.34 8.91 15.25
CA ILE A 275 5.19 8.85 14.35
C ILE A 275 4.30 10.06 14.63
N ILE A 276 4.00 10.84 13.60
CA ILE A 276 3.19 12.05 13.71
C ILE A 276 2.18 12.02 12.58
N TYR A 277 0.89 12.04 12.90
CA TYR A 277 -0.16 12.22 11.92
C TYR A 277 -0.35 13.70 11.59
N ALA A 278 -0.72 14.00 10.35
CA ALA A 278 -1.01 15.36 9.92
C ALA A 278 -2.16 15.94 10.75
N ASP A 279 -1.99 17.18 11.21
CA ASP A 279 -3.09 18.02 11.67
C ASP A 279 -4.11 18.13 10.53
N ALA A 280 -5.37 17.84 10.83
CA ALA A 280 -6.43 17.87 9.85
C ALA A 280 -7.74 18.39 10.46
N ASP A 281 -8.52 19.05 9.62
CA ASP A 281 -9.86 19.55 9.93
C ASP A 281 -10.82 19.21 8.79
N ILE A 282 -12.10 19.46 8.99
CA ILE A 282 -13.10 19.46 7.93
C ILE A 282 -13.53 20.89 7.67
N VAL A 283 -13.58 21.27 6.39
CA VAL A 283 -14.15 22.54 5.96
C VAL A 283 -15.37 22.30 5.07
N GLN A 284 -16.40 23.11 5.26
CA GLN A 284 -17.59 23.13 4.42
C GLN A 284 -17.84 24.56 3.95
N GLN A 285 -18.00 24.76 2.64
CA GLN A 285 -18.28 26.09 2.10
C GLN A 285 -19.64 26.61 2.60
N LYS A 286 -19.68 27.87 3.04
CA LYS A 286 -20.94 28.50 3.49
C LYS A 286 -21.95 28.68 2.36
N ASN A 287 -21.45 28.96 1.16
CA ASN A 287 -22.28 29.23 -0.02
C ASN A 287 -22.71 27.95 -0.77
N ASP A 288 -22.01 26.83 -0.55
CA ASP A 288 -22.33 25.53 -1.14
C ASP A 288 -22.08 24.41 -0.12
N THR A 289 -23.14 24.01 0.58
CA THR A 289 -23.07 22.95 1.59
C THR A 289 -22.73 21.57 1.03
N THR A 290 -22.73 21.38 -0.30
CA THR A 290 -22.31 20.11 -0.93
C THR A 290 -20.78 20.00 -1.06
N LYS A 291 -20.07 21.14 -0.95
CA LYS A 291 -18.61 21.22 -1.01
C LYS A 291 -18.01 21.09 0.39
N ILE A 292 -17.64 19.85 0.71
CA ILE A 292 -17.00 19.44 1.95
C ILE A 292 -15.61 18.90 1.60
N TYR A 293 -14.61 19.31 2.37
CA TYR A 293 -13.24 18.86 2.23
C TYR A 293 -12.68 18.48 3.60
N GLN A 294 -11.82 17.47 3.63
CA GLN A 294 -10.84 17.35 4.70
C GLN A 294 -9.64 18.21 4.32
N VAL A 295 -9.15 19.04 5.22
CA VAL A 295 -7.95 19.86 5.03
C VAL A 295 -6.85 19.32 5.92
N GLU A 296 -5.63 19.26 5.41
CA GLU A 296 -4.45 18.87 6.19
C GLU A 296 -3.21 19.63 5.73
N ARG A 297 -2.18 19.70 6.57
CA ARG A 297 -0.90 20.31 6.18
C ARG A 297 -0.30 19.59 4.98
N ARG A 298 0.27 20.37 4.06
CA ARG A 298 0.95 19.82 2.88
C ARG A 298 2.31 19.20 3.24
N PHE A 299 2.54 17.99 2.76
CA PHE A 299 3.86 17.38 2.74
C PHE A 299 4.62 17.74 1.47
N HIS A 300 5.94 17.94 1.59
CA HIS A 300 6.81 18.35 0.48
C HIS A 300 7.74 17.23 0.02
N GLN A 301 7.86 16.17 0.82
CA GLN A 301 8.70 15.01 0.58
C GLN A 301 7.99 13.96 -0.30
N ALA A 302 8.74 12.96 -0.75
CA ALA A 302 8.22 11.86 -1.55
C ALA A 302 7.21 11.02 -0.73
N TRP A 303 6.03 10.85 -1.31
CA TRP A 303 4.94 10.06 -0.72
C TRP A 303 5.24 8.57 -0.74
N GLN A 304 4.94 7.88 0.36
CA GLN A 304 5.17 6.45 0.56
C GLN A 304 3.98 5.79 1.27
N LYS A 305 3.74 4.51 0.95
CA LYS A 305 2.75 3.65 1.60
C LYS A 305 3.45 2.41 2.15
N TRP A 306 3.49 2.27 3.46
CA TRP A 306 4.21 1.20 4.15
C TRP A 306 3.33 -0.02 4.42
N THR A 307 2.08 0.21 4.80
CA THR A 307 1.09 -0.85 5.04
C THR A 307 -0.25 -0.50 4.43
N ASN A 308 -1.12 -1.50 4.29
CA ASN A 308 -2.53 -1.30 3.96
C ASN A 308 -3.45 -1.84 5.08
N ASN A 309 -4.76 -1.71 4.89
CA ASN A 309 -5.73 -2.17 5.88
C ASN A 309 -6.13 -3.66 5.77
N SER A 310 -5.51 -4.44 4.88
CA SER A 310 -5.83 -5.85 4.63
C SER A 310 -4.65 -6.81 4.85
N GLY A 311 -3.62 -6.36 5.57
CA GLY A 311 -2.44 -7.17 5.90
C GLY A 311 -1.38 -7.19 4.80
N GLY A 312 -1.34 -6.17 3.93
CA GLY A 312 -0.22 -5.94 3.02
C GLY A 312 0.84 -5.05 3.66
N VAL A 313 2.10 -5.40 3.46
CA VAL A 313 3.27 -4.65 3.92
C VAL A 313 4.22 -4.44 2.75
N SER A 314 4.76 -3.23 2.61
CA SER A 314 5.82 -2.94 1.64
C SER A 314 7.12 -3.61 2.08
N VAL A 315 7.59 -4.59 1.30
CA VAL A 315 8.88 -5.26 1.55
C VAL A 315 10.04 -4.37 1.12
N ALA A 316 9.87 -3.56 0.07
CA ALA A 316 10.91 -2.66 -0.44
C ALA A 316 11.25 -1.52 0.54
N GLU A 317 10.25 -1.05 1.28
CA GLU A 317 10.36 0.04 2.24
C GLU A 317 9.90 -0.46 3.62
N TYR A 318 10.34 -1.64 4.04
CA TYR A 318 9.89 -2.21 5.31
C TYR A 318 10.32 -1.32 6.49
N SER A 319 9.42 -1.09 7.45
CA SER A 319 9.71 -0.28 8.64
C SER A 319 9.31 -1.03 9.91
N THR A 320 10.31 -1.44 10.68
CA THR A 320 10.12 -2.13 11.96
C THR A 320 9.38 -1.28 13.00
N ILE A 321 9.58 0.05 12.99
CA ILE A 321 8.89 1.00 13.85
C ILE A 321 7.40 1.07 13.51
N LEU A 322 7.05 1.15 12.22
CA LEU A 322 5.66 1.21 11.78
C LEU A 322 4.91 -0.12 12.02
N GLN A 323 5.58 -1.27 11.80
CA GLN A 323 5.00 -2.58 12.18
C GLN A 323 4.80 -2.69 13.70
N ALA A 324 5.80 -2.27 14.49
CA ALA A 324 5.71 -2.26 15.94
C ALA A 324 4.60 -1.33 16.43
N PHE A 325 4.35 -0.20 15.76
CA PHE A 325 3.24 0.69 16.09
C PHE A 325 1.88 0.01 15.92
N SER A 326 1.59 -0.62 14.78
CA SER A 326 0.35 -1.38 14.59
C SER A 326 0.19 -2.48 15.65
N HIS A 327 1.24 -3.25 15.93
CA HIS A 327 1.22 -4.26 16.99
C HIS A 327 0.97 -3.65 18.38
N TRP A 328 1.67 -2.56 18.70
CA TRP A 328 1.57 -1.85 19.97
C TRP A 328 0.15 -1.31 20.19
N THR A 329 -0.48 -0.72 19.16
CA THR A 329 -1.86 -0.22 19.27
C THR A 329 -2.85 -1.33 19.60
N HIS A 330 -2.67 -2.52 19.01
CA HIS A 330 -3.46 -3.70 19.38
C HIS A 330 -3.20 -4.12 20.83
N ASN A 331 -1.94 -4.17 21.27
CA ASN A 331 -1.60 -4.59 22.63
C ASN A 331 -2.13 -3.62 23.70
N ILE A 332 -1.85 -2.32 23.56
CA ILE A 332 -2.22 -1.29 24.55
C ILE A 332 -3.74 -1.11 24.68
N THR A 333 -4.49 -1.46 23.64
CA THR A 333 -5.96 -1.42 23.64
C THR A 333 -6.59 -2.76 24.03
N ALA A 334 -5.79 -3.70 24.58
CA ALA A 334 -6.22 -5.04 24.97
C ALA A 334 -6.90 -5.82 23.82
N GLY A 335 -6.38 -5.66 22.61
CA GLY A 335 -6.85 -6.32 21.38
C GLY A 335 -8.12 -5.75 20.78
N ARG A 336 -8.61 -4.61 21.29
CA ARG A 336 -9.89 -4.03 20.86
C ARG A 336 -9.79 -3.13 19.64
N LEU A 337 -8.61 -2.57 19.38
CA LEU A 337 -8.38 -1.60 18.31
C LEU A 337 -6.97 -1.75 17.73
N MET A 338 -6.82 -1.65 16.41
CA MET A 338 -5.51 -1.65 15.74
C MET A 338 -5.46 -0.57 14.67
N VAL A 339 -4.43 0.28 14.70
CA VAL A 339 -4.16 1.27 13.66
C VAL A 339 -3.36 0.61 12.53
N VAL A 340 -3.80 0.78 11.29
CA VAL A 340 -3.21 0.22 10.07
C VAL A 340 -3.29 1.24 8.92
N ASP A 341 -2.93 0.84 7.70
CA ASP A 341 -2.89 1.71 6.52
C ASP A 341 -1.94 2.91 6.72
N LEU A 342 -0.70 2.59 7.09
CA LEU A 342 0.34 3.56 7.42
C LEU A 342 0.95 4.09 6.12
N GLN A 343 0.68 5.35 5.81
CA GLN A 343 1.09 6.05 4.58
C GLN A 343 1.33 7.53 4.86
N GLY A 344 2.24 8.15 4.11
CA GLY A 344 2.83 9.41 4.54
C GLY A 344 4.11 9.78 3.80
N VAL A 345 4.94 10.54 4.49
CA VAL A 345 6.30 10.84 4.08
C VAL A 345 7.29 10.53 5.20
N ARG A 346 8.52 10.18 4.82
CA ARG A 346 9.62 10.04 5.77
C ARG A 346 10.34 11.39 5.92
N SER A 347 10.56 11.80 7.16
CA SER A 347 11.38 12.95 7.55
C SER A 347 12.53 12.46 8.44
N GLU A 348 13.55 13.29 8.64
CA GLU A 348 14.63 12.97 9.56
C GLU A 348 14.07 12.77 10.98
N GLY A 349 14.28 11.57 11.53
CA GLY A 349 13.80 11.20 12.87
C GLY A 349 12.28 11.02 13.02
N ALA A 350 11.48 11.08 11.94
CA ALA A 350 10.03 10.92 12.04
C ALA A 350 9.35 10.37 10.77
N TYR A 351 8.24 9.68 10.97
CA TYR A 351 7.24 9.39 9.95
C TYR A 351 6.09 10.40 10.08
N LEU A 352 5.84 11.16 9.02
CA LEU A 352 4.70 12.07 8.93
C LEU A 352 3.58 11.35 8.17
N LEU A 353 2.56 10.88 8.87
CA LEU A 353 1.52 10.02 8.34
C LEU A 353 0.21 10.77 8.10
N THR A 354 -0.66 10.24 7.26
CA THR A 354 -2.04 10.68 7.13
C THR A 354 -2.92 9.52 6.64
N ASP A 355 -4.23 9.70 6.71
CA ASP A 355 -5.23 8.74 6.21
C ASP A 355 -5.09 7.32 6.78
N PRO A 356 -5.00 7.14 8.11
CA PRO A 356 -4.97 5.80 8.69
C PRO A 356 -6.31 5.09 8.50
N ALA A 357 -6.28 3.78 8.70
CA ALA A 357 -7.47 2.98 8.98
C ALA A 357 -7.37 2.38 10.39
N ILE A 358 -8.52 2.11 10.99
CA ILE A 358 -8.61 1.45 12.29
C ILE A 358 -9.49 0.21 12.17
N HIS A 359 -8.93 -0.93 12.57
CA HIS A 359 -9.73 -2.12 12.86
C HIS A 359 -10.19 -2.06 14.31
N CYS A 360 -11.45 -2.42 14.58
CA CYS A 360 -12.01 -2.44 15.93
C CYS A 360 -12.86 -3.70 16.16
N ASP A 361 -12.82 -4.26 17.37
CA ASP A 361 -13.65 -5.41 17.79
C ASP A 361 -15.15 -5.16 17.55
N ASN A 362 -15.60 -3.92 17.71
CA ASN A 362 -16.90 -3.45 17.31
C ASN A 362 -16.89 -3.03 15.82
N ILE A 363 -17.35 -3.94 14.96
CA ILE A 363 -17.43 -3.73 13.50
C ILE A 363 -18.33 -2.56 13.08
N LEU A 364 -19.21 -2.07 13.96
CA LEU A 364 -20.06 -0.92 13.69
C LEU A 364 -19.37 0.42 13.96
N ARG A 365 -18.21 0.43 14.62
CA ARG A 365 -17.34 1.62 14.70
C ARG A 365 -16.83 1.94 13.30
N PHE A 366 -16.86 3.23 12.95
CA PHE A 366 -16.37 3.72 11.66
C PHE A 366 -17.09 3.10 10.44
N LYS A 367 -18.36 2.72 10.61
CA LYS A 367 -19.14 1.97 9.60
C LYS A 367 -19.32 2.73 8.28
N HIS A 368 -19.27 4.06 8.30
CA HIS A 368 -19.45 4.88 7.11
C HIS A 368 -18.17 4.93 6.27
N THR A 369 -16.99 4.82 6.88
CA THR A 369 -15.69 4.76 6.16
C THR A 369 -15.48 3.45 5.41
N ARG A 370 -16.06 2.34 5.92
CA ARG A 370 -15.90 0.97 5.38
C ARG A 370 -14.44 0.49 5.34
N THR A 371 -13.56 1.05 6.17
CA THR A 371 -12.15 0.63 6.29
C THR A 371 -11.90 -0.32 7.46
N ASN A 372 -12.78 -0.32 8.46
CA ASN A 372 -12.78 -1.25 9.59
C ASN A 372 -13.17 -2.67 9.14
N LEU A 373 -12.21 -3.59 9.13
CA LEU A 373 -12.41 -5.02 8.83
C LEU A 373 -12.55 -5.87 10.10
N GLY A 374 -12.61 -5.23 11.26
CA GLY A 374 -12.72 -5.84 12.57
C GLY A 374 -11.58 -6.80 12.90
N VAL A 375 -11.89 -7.80 13.73
CA VAL A 375 -10.93 -8.84 14.16
C VAL A 375 -10.26 -9.53 12.96
N LYS A 376 -10.99 -9.77 11.87
CA LYS A 376 -10.41 -10.37 10.65
C LYS A 376 -9.32 -9.51 10.03
N GLY A 377 -9.45 -8.19 10.10
CA GLY A 377 -8.42 -7.24 9.67
C GLY A 377 -7.17 -7.33 10.54
N MET A 378 -7.37 -7.40 11.86
CA MET A 378 -6.29 -7.58 12.84
C MET A 378 -5.55 -8.91 12.63
N ASP A 379 -6.29 -10.00 12.44
CA ASP A 379 -5.72 -11.32 12.14
C ASP A 379 -4.91 -11.28 10.84
N SER A 380 -5.37 -10.53 9.83
CA SER A 380 -4.65 -10.38 8.57
C SER A 380 -3.30 -9.71 8.74
N PHE A 381 -3.22 -8.69 9.60
CA PHE A 381 -1.96 -8.07 9.98
C PHE A 381 -1.04 -9.09 10.66
N PHE A 382 -1.53 -9.77 11.70
CA PHE A 382 -0.66 -10.65 12.48
C PHE A 382 -0.23 -11.93 11.77
N ARG A 383 -0.99 -12.43 10.79
CA ARG A 383 -0.60 -13.60 9.98
C ARG A 383 0.76 -13.43 9.29
N ILE A 384 1.15 -12.20 8.98
CA ILE A 384 2.41 -11.90 8.30
C ILE A 384 3.35 -11.01 9.13
N HIS A 385 2.90 -10.54 10.30
CA HIS A 385 3.70 -9.70 11.18
C HIS A 385 4.80 -10.52 11.84
N ILE A 386 6.02 -10.02 11.78
CA ILE A 386 7.16 -10.59 12.51
C ILE A 386 7.61 -9.56 13.54
N CYS A 387 7.65 -9.97 14.81
CA CYS A 387 8.15 -9.12 15.88
C CYS A 387 9.64 -8.83 15.67
N SER A 388 9.98 -7.56 15.50
CA SER A 388 11.37 -7.07 15.41
C SER A 388 11.96 -6.77 16.80
N GLU A 389 13.23 -6.37 16.83
CA GLU A 389 13.88 -5.88 18.05
C GLU A 389 13.10 -4.73 18.71
N VAL A 390 12.43 -3.88 17.91
CA VAL A 390 11.56 -2.81 18.41
C VAL A 390 10.41 -3.39 19.23
N CYS A 391 9.71 -4.41 18.72
CA CYS A 391 8.61 -5.08 19.44
C CYS A 391 9.12 -5.71 20.75
N SER A 392 10.29 -6.33 20.70
CA SER A 392 10.93 -6.98 21.86
C SER A 392 11.31 -5.97 22.95
N LYS A 393 11.95 -4.85 22.57
CA LYS A 393 12.32 -3.77 23.50
C LYS A 393 11.11 -3.10 24.14
N LEU A 394 10.02 -2.99 23.39
CA LEU A 394 8.71 -2.53 23.88
C LEU A 394 7.93 -3.62 24.66
N LYS A 395 8.50 -4.81 24.82
CA LYS A 395 7.91 -5.95 25.57
C LYS A 395 6.53 -6.36 25.04
N LEU A 396 6.33 -6.26 23.73
CA LEU A 396 5.09 -6.68 23.08
C LEU A 396 4.99 -8.21 23.06
N PRO A 397 3.79 -8.78 23.29
CA PRO A 397 3.60 -10.23 23.28
C PRO A 397 3.80 -10.78 21.86
N VAL A 398 4.58 -11.85 21.72
CA VAL A 398 4.68 -12.56 20.44
C VAL A 398 3.34 -13.26 20.18
N GLN A 399 2.59 -12.81 19.18
CA GLN A 399 1.38 -13.51 18.76
C GLN A 399 1.76 -14.80 18.04
N GLN A 400 1.47 -15.94 18.67
CA GLN A 400 1.63 -17.26 18.07
C GLN A 400 0.41 -17.57 17.19
N PHE A 401 0.56 -17.46 15.88
CA PHE A 401 -0.35 -18.12 14.95
C PHE A 401 0.07 -19.59 14.83
N PRO A 402 -0.86 -20.54 14.66
CA PRO A 402 -0.52 -21.94 14.41
C PRO A 402 0.48 -22.01 13.25
N SER A 403 1.67 -22.51 13.56
CA SER A 403 2.88 -22.57 12.73
C SER A 403 2.59 -23.01 11.29
N GLY A 404 2.96 -22.15 10.34
CA GLY A 404 2.80 -22.44 8.92
C GLY A 404 3.59 -21.54 7.97
N SER A 405 4.82 -21.10 8.32
CA SER A 405 5.76 -20.52 7.33
C SER A 405 7.14 -20.17 7.94
N ASP A 406 7.96 -21.18 8.25
CA ASP A 406 9.34 -20.98 8.74
C ASP A 406 10.30 -20.37 7.68
N GLU A 407 9.96 -20.44 6.39
CA GLU A 407 10.80 -19.94 5.28
C GLU A 407 10.80 -18.39 5.17
N ILE A 408 9.74 -17.70 5.60
CA ILE A 408 9.66 -16.22 5.57
C ILE A 408 10.45 -15.58 6.72
N TYR A 409 10.48 -16.26 7.88
CA TYR A 409 11.24 -15.83 9.06
C TYR A 409 12.73 -15.71 8.76
N GLN A 410 13.32 -16.66 8.03
CA GLN A 410 14.74 -16.66 7.69
C GLN A 410 15.14 -15.53 6.72
N ILE A 411 14.24 -15.15 5.80
CA ILE A 411 14.49 -14.08 4.83
C ILE A 411 14.43 -12.71 5.51
N LEU A 412 13.49 -12.49 6.45
CA LEU A 412 13.36 -11.21 7.14
C LEU A 412 14.42 -11.00 8.24
N GLU A 413 14.90 -12.07 8.90
CA GLU A 413 16.08 -11.99 9.80
C GLU A 413 17.35 -11.48 9.09
N SER A 414 17.47 -11.72 7.78
CA SER A 414 18.59 -11.19 6.99
C SER A 414 18.45 -9.69 6.68
N ILE A 415 17.23 -9.16 6.65
CA ILE A 415 16.93 -7.73 6.44
C ILE A 415 17.10 -6.94 7.75
N ASP A 416 16.73 -7.51 8.90
CA ASP A 416 16.90 -6.89 10.23
C ASP A 416 18.37 -6.58 10.54
N LYS A 417 19.30 -7.39 10.01
CA LYS A 417 20.76 -7.16 10.13
C LYS A 417 21.26 -5.97 9.32
N LEU A 418 20.62 -5.64 8.19
CA LEU A 418 21.05 -4.55 7.30
C LEU A 418 20.65 -3.17 7.84
N ASP A 419 19.52 -3.05 8.54
CA ASP A 419 19.11 -1.78 9.17
C ASP A 419 19.91 -1.50 10.46
N CYS A 420 20.32 -2.53 11.20
CA CYS A 420 21.14 -2.39 12.41
C CYS A 420 22.56 -1.88 12.14
N GLU A 421 23.15 -2.14 10.98
CA GLU A 421 24.51 -1.68 10.63
C GLU A 421 24.59 -0.16 10.34
N THR A 422 23.47 0.54 10.22
CA THR A 422 23.44 2.02 10.17
C THR A 422 23.41 2.69 11.56
N ILE A 423 23.50 1.89 12.64
CA ILE A 423 23.53 2.34 14.03
C ILE A 423 24.85 1.86 14.69
N GLU A 424 26.00 2.14 14.08
CA GLU A 424 27.28 2.01 14.80
C GLU A 424 27.66 3.30 15.51
N CYS A 425 27.72 3.20 16.84
CA CYS A 425 28.28 4.19 17.73
C CYS A 425 29.81 4.24 17.58
N GLU A 426 30.37 5.34 17.05
CA GLU A 426 31.77 5.65 17.32
C GLU A 426 31.91 6.30 18.71
N PRO A 427 32.81 5.80 19.58
CA PRO A 427 33.13 6.44 20.84
C PRO A 427 34.00 7.67 20.59
N THR A 428 33.46 8.86 20.87
CA THR A 428 34.23 10.11 20.90
C THR A 428 35.24 10.03 22.06
N MET A 429 36.52 9.92 21.70
CA MET A 429 37.64 10.07 22.62
C MET A 429 37.64 11.47 23.21
N LEU A 430 37.35 11.55 24.51
CA LEU A 430 37.51 12.76 25.33
C LEU A 430 38.99 13.16 25.36
N TYR A 431 39.26 14.40 24.98
CA TYR A 431 40.52 15.08 25.30
C TYR A 431 40.71 15.08 26.82
N LYS A 432 41.88 14.62 27.27
CA LYS A 432 42.41 14.92 28.60
C LYS A 432 43.18 16.22 28.53
N ASP A 433 42.91 17.07 29.51
CA ASP A 433 43.69 18.23 29.89
C ASP A 433 45.17 17.85 30.10
N ASP A 434 46.07 18.61 29.47
CA ASP A 434 47.27 19.21 30.06
C ASP A 434 47.79 20.33 29.12
#